data_AF-A0A7W5Z282-F1
#
_entry.id   AF-A0A7W5Z282-F1
#
_cell.length_a   1.000
_cell.length_b   1.000
_cell.length_c   1.000
_cell.angle_alpha   90.00
_cell.angle_beta   90.00
_cell.angle_gamma   90.00
#
_symmetry.space_group_name_H-M   'P 1'
#
loop_
_entity.id
_entity.type
_entity.pdbx_description
1 polymer ?
#
loop_
_entity_poly.entity_id
_entity_poly.type
_entity_poly.pdbx_seq_one_letter_code
_entity_poly.pdbx_strand_id
1 'polypeptide(L)'
;MSITIDAIFAQDRENPSTERSLPWEESRNGLVVDLEPKPHWASDMLVFKLTTREYCTYTDWSENGPAARFFHHIDTTGDAVMMKARAMIARETADGLWR
;
A
#
# COMPACT_ATOMS: atom_id res chain seq x y z
N MET A 1 4.44 25.46 -9.00
CA MET A 1 3.98 24.86 -7.74
C MET A 1 4.48 23.43 -7.75
N SER A 2 5.25 22.98 -6.75
CA SER A 2 5.59 21.56 -6.68
C SER A 2 4.38 20.80 -6.18
N ILE A 3 4.02 19.71 -6.85
CA ILE A 3 3.00 18.78 -6.35
C ILE A 3 3.43 18.24 -4.97
N THR A 4 2.49 18.15 -4.03
CA THR A 4 2.78 17.58 -2.70
C THR A 4 2.75 16.05 -2.76
N ILE A 5 3.44 15.39 -1.82
CA ILE A 5 3.38 13.92 -1.71
C ILE A 5 1.93 13.47 -1.52
N ASP A 6 1.16 14.16 -0.68
CA ASP A 6 -0.26 13.85 -0.48
C ASP A 6 -1.09 13.99 -1.75
N ALA A 7 -0.81 14.99 -2.59
CA ALA A 7 -1.50 15.15 -3.87
C ALA A 7 -1.17 14.01 -4.84
N ILE A 8 0.07 13.53 -4.87
CA ILE A 8 0.47 12.35 -5.67
C ILE A 8 -0.30 11.11 -5.22
N PHE A 9 -0.34 10.82 -3.91
CA PHE A 9 -1.09 9.69 -3.37
C PHE A 9 -2.60 9.82 -3.59
N ALA A 10 -3.15 11.04 -3.49
CA ALA A 10 -4.56 11.29 -3.74
C ALA A 10 -4.91 11.03 -5.21
N GLN A 11 -4.06 11.51 -6.14
CA GLN A 11 -4.23 11.28 -7.57
C GLN A 11 -4.11 9.80 -7.93
N ASP A 12 -3.14 9.07 -7.38
CA ASP A 12 -3.01 7.62 -7.62
C ASP A 12 -4.27 6.87 -7.15
N ARG A 13 -4.89 7.31 -6.05
CA ARG A 13 -6.09 6.71 -5.48
C ARG A 13 -7.35 6.87 -6.34
N GLU A 14 -7.35 7.81 -7.29
CA GLU A 14 -8.42 7.96 -8.28
C GLU A 14 -8.49 6.77 -9.24
N ASN A 15 -7.38 6.03 -9.41
CA ASN A 15 -7.35 4.81 -10.20
C ASN A 15 -8.07 3.64 -9.48
N PRO A 16 -8.64 2.69 -10.24
CA PRO A 16 -9.07 1.40 -9.71
C PRO A 16 -7.95 0.71 -8.92
N SER A 17 -8.29 -0.08 -7.89
CA SER A 17 -7.29 -0.72 -7.01
C SER A 17 -6.21 -1.50 -7.76
N THR A 18 -6.55 -2.14 -8.88
CA THR A 18 -5.62 -2.91 -9.72
C THR A 18 -4.68 -2.07 -10.57
N GLU A 19 -4.94 -0.77 -10.70
CA GLU A 19 -4.17 0.19 -11.51
C GLU A 19 -3.34 1.15 -10.65
N ARG A 20 -3.55 1.14 -9.32
CA ARG A 20 -2.79 1.94 -8.37
C ARG A 20 -1.32 1.52 -8.36
N SER A 21 -0.45 2.51 -8.29
CA SER A 21 1.00 2.33 -8.25
C SER A 21 1.61 2.64 -6.89
N LEU A 22 0.84 3.23 -5.96
CA LEU A 22 1.27 3.55 -4.60
C LEU A 22 0.43 2.81 -3.56
N PRO A 23 0.99 2.49 -2.38
CA PRO A 23 0.22 1.84 -1.33
C PRO A 23 -0.89 2.73 -0.80
N TRP A 24 -1.95 2.08 -0.31
CA TRP A 24 -3.10 2.76 0.29
C TRP A 24 -3.63 1.99 1.48
N GLU A 25 -4.24 2.75 2.39
CA GLU A 25 -4.91 2.22 3.55
C GLU A 25 -6.33 1.75 3.19
N GLU A 26 -6.72 0.60 3.73
CA GLU A 26 -8.13 0.19 3.82
C GLU A 26 -8.52 -0.11 5.26
N SER A 27 -9.78 0.18 5.57
CA SER A 27 -10.38 -0.15 6.85
C SER A 27 -11.61 -1.02 6.62
N ARG A 28 -11.65 -2.18 7.28
CA ARG A 28 -12.81 -3.07 7.23
C ARG A 28 -13.04 -3.70 8.60
N ASN A 29 -14.28 -3.55 9.10
CA ASN A 29 -14.73 -4.14 10.36
C ASN A 29 -13.76 -3.90 11.53
N GLY A 30 -13.18 -2.70 11.61
CA GLY A 30 -12.30 -2.28 12.71
C GLY A 30 -10.82 -2.66 12.55
N LEU A 31 -10.44 -3.38 11.49
CA LEU A 31 -9.03 -3.59 11.14
C LEU A 31 -8.62 -2.64 10.01
N VAL A 32 -7.54 -1.91 10.24
CA VAL A 32 -6.86 -1.07 9.26
C VAL A 32 -5.63 -1.81 8.73
N VAL A 33 -5.46 -1.78 7.42
CA VAL A 33 -4.38 -2.46 6.69
C VAL A 33 -3.83 -1.56 5.61
N ASP A 34 -2.57 -1.79 5.22
CA ASP A 34 -1.99 -1.17 4.03
C ASP A 34 -1.90 -2.19 2.90
N LEU A 35 -2.32 -1.79 1.71
CA LEU A 35 -2.23 -2.58 0.50
C LEU A 35 -0.99 -2.17 -0.27
N GLU A 36 -0.16 -3.15 -0.61
CA GLU A 36 0.98 -2.97 -1.50
C GLU A 36 0.55 -3.30 -2.94
N PRO A 37 0.67 -2.35 -3.87
CA PRO A 37 0.44 -2.58 -5.29
C PRO A 37 1.24 -3.76 -5.81
N LYS A 38 0.62 -4.53 -6.70
CA LYS A 38 1.23 -5.74 -7.22
C LYS A 38 2.31 -5.40 -8.27
N PRO A 39 3.56 -5.89 -8.13
CA PRO A 39 4.51 -5.84 -9.24
C PRO A 39 4.04 -6.76 -10.39
N HIS A 40 4.43 -6.44 -11.63
CA HIS A 40 3.95 -7.15 -12.84
C HIS A 40 4.08 -8.69 -12.83
N TRP A 41 4.98 -9.24 -12.02
CA TRP A 41 5.24 -10.68 -11.91
C TRP A 41 4.47 -11.40 -10.80
N ALA A 42 3.91 -10.68 -9.83
CA ALA A 42 3.16 -11.32 -8.75
C ALA A 42 1.76 -11.73 -9.25
N SER A 43 1.07 -12.63 -8.54
CA SER A 43 -0.29 -13.04 -8.90
C SER A 43 -1.37 -12.14 -8.29
N ASP A 44 -1.16 -11.67 -7.06
CA ASP A 44 -2.09 -10.82 -6.32
C ASP A 44 -1.36 -9.68 -5.56
N MET A 45 -2.11 -8.66 -5.15
CA MET A 45 -1.66 -7.61 -4.23
C MET A 45 -1.51 -8.18 -2.82
N LEU A 46 -0.65 -7.55 -2.01
CA LEU A 46 -0.45 -7.95 -0.61
C LEU A 46 -1.12 -6.94 0.31
N VAL A 47 -1.70 -7.46 1.39
CA VAL A 47 -2.37 -6.67 2.43
C VAL A 47 -1.62 -6.89 3.73
N PHE A 48 -1.11 -5.82 4.32
CA PHE A 48 -0.29 -5.86 5.52
C PHE A 48 -1.03 -5.25 6.71
N LYS A 49 -0.93 -5.88 7.87
CA LYS A 49 -1.30 -5.20 9.11
C LYS A 49 -0.30 -4.07 9.39
N LEU A 50 -0.79 -2.95 9.92
CA LEU A 50 0.00 -1.74 10.10
C LEU A 50 1.26 -1.98 10.95
N THR A 51 1.08 -2.61 12.12
CA THR A 51 2.10 -2.66 13.17
C THR A 51 2.68 -4.05 13.43
N THR A 52 2.04 -5.11 12.93
CA THR A 52 2.55 -6.48 13.02
C THR A 52 3.08 -6.93 11.67
N ARG A 53 4.14 -7.75 11.69
CA ARG A 53 4.73 -8.34 10.48
C ARG A 53 3.85 -9.48 9.97
N GLU A 54 2.66 -9.12 9.53
CA GLU A 54 1.61 -10.03 9.12
C GLU A 54 1.01 -9.55 7.81
N TYR A 55 0.84 -10.47 6.85
CA TYR A 55 0.28 -10.16 5.55
C TYR A 55 -0.64 -11.27 5.02
N CYS A 56 -1.58 -10.92 4.16
CA CYS A 56 -2.36 -11.86 3.36
C CYS A 56 -2.46 -11.36 1.91
N THR A 57 -3.12 -12.12 1.04
CA THR A 57 -3.41 -11.68 -0.33
C THR A 57 -4.65 -10.79 -0.35
N TYR A 58 -4.74 -9.88 -1.32
CA TYR A 58 -5.92 -9.04 -1.47
C TYR A 58 -7.19 -9.84 -1.75
N THR A 59 -7.10 -10.94 -2.50
CA THR A 59 -8.22 -11.87 -2.68
C THR A 59 -8.79 -12.32 -1.32
N ASP A 60 -7.93 -12.83 -0.43
CA ASP A 60 -8.35 -13.32 0.89
C ASP A 60 -8.89 -12.19 1.80
N TRP A 61 -8.25 -11.02 1.78
CA TRP A 61 -8.75 -9.83 2.48
C TRP A 61 -10.12 -9.37 1.96
N SER A 62 -10.32 -9.33 0.65
CA SER A 62 -11.55 -8.88 0.02
C SER A 62 -12.74 -9.82 0.32
N GLU A 63 -12.47 -11.11 0.50
CA GLU A 63 -13.48 -12.10 0.89
C GLU A 63 -13.75 -12.07 2.39
N ASN A 64 -12.69 -12.10 3.21
CA ASN A 64 -12.79 -12.45 4.64
C ASN A 64 -12.57 -11.27 5.60
N GLY A 65 -12.05 -10.14 5.13
CA GLY A 65 -11.73 -8.98 5.97
C GLY A 65 -10.82 -9.37 7.15
N PRO A 66 -11.13 -8.97 8.40
CA PRO A 66 -10.32 -9.34 9.57
C PRO A 66 -10.16 -10.86 9.80
N ALA A 67 -11.01 -11.69 9.21
CA ALA A 67 -10.93 -13.14 9.30
C ALA A 67 -10.00 -13.77 8.23
N ALA A 68 -9.40 -12.96 7.35
CA ALA A 68 -8.41 -13.41 6.39
C ALA A 68 -7.22 -14.09 7.08
N ARG A 69 -6.59 -15.01 6.38
CA ARG A 69 -5.46 -15.76 6.91
C ARG A 69 -4.17 -14.97 6.72
N PHE A 70 -3.78 -14.26 7.77
CA PHE A 70 -2.50 -13.58 7.82
C PHE A 70 -1.34 -14.55 8.10
N PHE A 71 -0.22 -14.33 7.41
CA PHE A 71 1.05 -15.04 7.56
C PHE A 71 2.13 -14.08 8.03
N HIS A 72 3.14 -14.58 8.73
CA HIS A 72 4.27 -13.77 9.14
C HIS A 72 5.10 -13.29 7.94
N HIS A 73 5.36 -11.98 7.85
CA HIS A 73 6.34 -11.44 6.91
C HIS A 73 7.72 -11.34 7.57
N ILE A 74 8.77 -11.60 6.81
CA ILE A 74 10.12 -11.71 7.37
C ILE A 74 10.67 -10.37 7.90
N ASP A 75 10.32 -9.26 7.26
CA ASP A 75 10.97 -7.97 7.50
C ASP A 75 10.03 -6.74 7.58
N THR A 76 8.81 -6.80 7.05
CA THR A 76 7.99 -5.60 6.80
C THR A 76 6.64 -5.63 7.51
N THR A 77 6.06 -4.45 7.67
CA THR A 77 4.71 -4.18 8.16
C THR A 77 4.03 -3.19 7.21
N GLY A 78 2.74 -2.94 7.37
CA GLY A 78 2.00 -1.94 6.59
C GLY A 78 2.64 -0.55 6.70
N ASP A 79 2.89 -0.09 7.94
CA ASP A 79 3.51 1.21 8.19
C ASP A 79 4.86 1.35 7.47
N ALA A 80 5.66 0.27 7.43
CA ALA A 80 6.95 0.26 6.74
C ALA A 80 6.79 0.35 5.22
N VAL A 81 5.79 -0.33 4.64
CA VAL A 81 5.45 -0.23 3.21
C VAL A 81 5.05 1.22 2.86
N MET A 82 4.12 1.79 3.62
CA MET A 82 3.66 3.17 3.42
C MET A 82 4.81 4.17 3.57
N MET A 83 5.61 4.06 4.64
CA MET A 83 6.76 4.94 4.88
C MET A 83 7.79 4.87 3.75
N LYS A 84 8.09 3.66 3.24
CA LYS A 84 9.03 3.48 2.13
C LYS A 84 8.54 4.16 0.85
N ALA A 85 7.26 4.01 0.51
CA ALA A 85 6.69 4.67 -0.66
C ALA A 85 6.71 6.20 -0.53
N ARG A 86 6.35 6.74 0.63
CA ARG A 86 6.40 8.19 0.88
C ARG A 86 7.83 8.74 0.81
N ALA A 87 8.81 8.01 1.33
CA ALA A 87 10.22 8.39 1.25
C ALA A 87 10.75 8.37 -0.20
N MET A 88 10.31 7.40 -1.01
CA MET A 88 10.65 7.35 -2.44
C MET A 88 10.11 8.57 -3.18
N ILE A 89 8.83 8.89 -3.03
CA ILE A 89 8.21 10.06 -3.67
C ILE A 89 8.86 11.36 -3.19
N ALA A 90 9.15 11.49 -1.89
CA ALA A 90 9.87 12.66 -1.36
C ALA A 90 11.21 12.90 -2.07
N ARG A 91 11.99 11.82 -2.29
CA ARG A 91 13.26 11.88 -3.00
C ARG A 91 13.06 12.29 -4.46
N GLU A 92 12.15 11.64 -5.17
CA GLU A 92 11.91 11.92 -6.59
C GLU A 92 11.37 13.35 -6.81
N THR A 93 10.56 13.87 -5.91
CA THR A 93 10.11 15.27 -5.95
C THR A 93 11.27 16.23 -5.69
N ALA A 94 12.17 15.92 -4.76
CA ALA A 94 13.37 16.71 -4.52
C ALA A 94 14.34 16.70 -5.72
N ASP A 95 14.40 15.58 -6.45
CA ASP A 95 15.17 15.42 -7.68
C ASP A 95 14.48 16.08 -8.90
N GLY A 96 13.26 16.63 -8.74
CA GLY A 96 12.52 17.31 -9.82
C GLY A 96 11.96 16.38 -10.89
N LEU A 97 11.75 15.09 -10.55
CA LEU A 97 11.19 14.08 -11.46
C LEU A 97 9.68 14.18 -11.60
N TRP A 98 9.02 14.87 -10.66
CA TRP A 98 7.58 15.14 -10.68
C TRP A 98 7.36 16.60 -11.09
N ARG A 99 6.72 16.83 -12.25
CA ARG A 99 6.50 18.15 -12.86
C ARG A 99 5.03 18.49 -12.96
#